data_AF-A0A1W6LN71-F1
#
_entry.id   AF-A0A1W6LN71-F1
#
_cell.length_a   1.000
_cell.length_b   1.000
_cell.length_c   1.000
_cell.angle_alpha   90.00
_cell.angle_beta   90.00
_cell.angle_gamma   90.00
#
_symmetry.space_group_name_H-M   'P 1'
#
loop_
_entity.id
_entity.type
_entity.pdbx_description
1 polymer ?
#
loop_
_entity_poly.entity_id
_entity_poly.type
_entity_poly.pdbx_seq_one_letter_code
_entity_poly.pdbx_strand_id
1 'polypeptide(L)'
;MKNVYLYLAALVLIASAGLGAYSENFGSGDNQFTLSFVDISGDASSANGTSIGSGKTFVDPGYNYRMGTYEVTNDQWSKFKAEYGDVTGTPPTAYDMNPYWTGSSVPTNYVSWYEAAQFVNYLNTSKGHQAAYKFTGTQGESSYALSTWSEAEAAGGTNLYRHKDAQFFLPTEDEWVKAAYWNGESIQTYATTNGSVPQAGDDSNYDEAVGEPWDVGSGSEELNGTFDMMGNVWEWMESPYSDENFGAGSSRGIRGGGYASYDGYLASSDRYDIGPNNEYYDTGFRVASVPEPATMALLGLGGLFIRRRRT
;
A
#
# COMPACT_ATOMS: atom_id res chain seq x y z
N MET A 1 35.33 -31.75 44.28
CA MET A 1 33.92 -32.00 43.94
C MET A 1 33.15 -30.69 44.07
N LYS A 2 32.75 -30.07 42.94
CA LYS A 2 31.70 -29.04 42.84
C LYS A 2 31.41 -28.73 41.36
N ASN A 3 30.48 -29.52 40.84
CA ASN A 3 29.49 -29.36 39.77
C ASN A 3 29.57 -28.15 38.82
N VAL A 4 29.84 -28.51 37.56
CA VAL A 4 29.14 -28.13 36.30
C VAL A 4 27.85 -27.32 36.46
N TYR A 5 27.77 -26.16 35.81
CA TYR A 5 26.57 -25.67 35.11
C TYR A 5 26.99 -24.82 33.90
N LEU A 6 26.90 -25.42 32.71
CA LEU A 6 26.89 -24.71 31.43
C LEU A 6 25.46 -24.19 31.20
N TYR A 7 25.30 -22.87 31.14
CA TYR A 7 24.06 -22.26 30.67
C TYR A 7 24.05 -22.27 29.13
N LEU A 8 23.35 -23.24 28.54
CA LEU A 8 22.86 -23.13 27.16
C LEU A 8 21.56 -22.34 27.21
N ALA A 9 21.61 -21.06 26.83
CA ALA A 9 20.40 -20.32 26.48
C ALA A 9 19.98 -20.76 25.06
N ALA A 10 19.03 -21.68 24.97
CA ALA A 10 18.33 -21.97 23.72
C ALA A 10 17.32 -20.84 23.48
N LEU A 11 17.67 -19.91 22.59
CA LEU A 11 16.71 -18.96 22.02
C LEU A 11 15.87 -19.71 20.99
N VAL A 12 14.75 -20.25 21.45
CA VAL A 12 13.68 -20.73 20.57
C VAL A 12 12.94 -19.49 20.09
N LEU A 13 13.25 -19.02 18.88
CA LEU A 13 12.38 -18.09 18.15
C LEU A 13 11.19 -18.91 17.65
N ILE A 14 10.12 -18.92 18.44
CA ILE A 14 8.80 -19.31 17.95
C ILE A 14 8.39 -18.17 17.01
N ALA A 15 8.39 -18.42 15.70
CA ALA A 15 7.63 -17.60 14.77
C ALA A 15 6.14 -17.85 15.06
N SER A 16 5.62 -17.13 16.05
CA SER A 16 4.19 -16.97 16.18
C SER A 16 3.74 -16.15 14.97
N ALA A 17 2.99 -16.78 14.06
CA ALA A 17 2.06 -16.06 13.20
C ALA A 17 0.97 -15.47 14.10
N GLY A 18 1.35 -14.44 14.87
CA GLY A 18 0.40 -13.48 15.39
C GLY A 18 0.14 -12.49 14.28
N LEU A 19 -1.11 -12.06 14.15
CA LEU A 19 -1.52 -10.84 13.46
C LEU A 19 -0.77 -9.68 14.16
N GLY A 20 0.47 -9.45 13.76
CA GLY A 20 1.33 -8.45 14.37
C GLY A 20 1.25 -7.19 13.53
N ALA A 21 0.75 -6.11 14.11
CA ALA A 21 0.89 -4.80 13.50
C ALA A 21 2.39 -4.54 13.23
N TYR A 22 2.76 -4.48 11.95
CA TYR A 22 4.09 -4.08 11.52
C TYR A 22 4.09 -2.56 11.37
N SER A 23 5.21 -1.92 11.69
CA SER A 23 5.34 -0.48 11.45
C SER A 23 6.75 -0.18 11.01
N GLU A 24 6.89 0.72 10.04
CA GLU A 24 8.17 1.13 9.48
C GLU A 24 8.32 2.65 9.58
N ASN A 25 9.48 3.10 10.04
CA ASN A 25 9.78 4.52 10.22
C ASN A 25 10.55 5.07 9.01
N PHE A 26 10.14 6.20 8.48
CA PHE A 26 10.79 6.88 7.36
C PHE A 26 11.16 8.32 7.76
N GLY A 27 11.92 8.99 6.91
CA GLY A 27 12.41 10.34 7.18
C GLY A 27 13.46 10.41 8.29
N SER A 28 13.84 11.63 8.63
CA SER A 28 14.87 11.92 9.61
C SER A 28 14.52 13.18 10.40
N GLY A 29 15.08 13.31 11.62
CA GLY A 29 14.85 14.48 12.46
C GLY A 29 13.36 14.78 12.70
N ASP A 30 12.98 16.04 12.51
CA ASP A 30 11.59 16.52 12.68
C ASP A 30 10.64 15.99 11.59
N ASN A 31 11.18 15.48 10.47
CA ASN A 31 10.42 14.92 9.36
C ASN A 31 10.28 13.40 9.46
N GLN A 32 10.50 12.81 10.63
CA GLN A 32 10.25 11.38 10.84
C GLN A 32 8.74 11.09 10.85
N PHE A 33 8.35 10.02 10.16
CA PHE A 33 6.99 9.49 10.17
C PHE A 33 6.97 7.97 10.15
N THR A 34 5.83 7.38 10.52
CA THR A 34 5.64 5.93 10.60
C THR A 34 4.49 5.52 9.69
N LEU A 35 4.69 4.45 8.93
CA LEU A 35 3.59 3.73 8.28
C LEU A 35 3.32 2.45 9.06
N SER A 36 2.05 2.23 9.42
CA SER A 36 1.57 1.00 10.06
C SER A 36 0.93 0.08 9.03
N PHE A 37 1.12 -1.22 9.20
CA PHE A 37 0.66 -2.25 8.29
C PHE A 37 0.07 -3.42 9.05
N VAL A 38 -0.92 -4.05 8.42
CA VAL A 38 -1.46 -5.37 8.80
C VAL A 38 -0.92 -6.44 7.87
N ASP A 39 -0.60 -7.62 8.43
CA ASP A 39 -0.19 -8.78 7.64
C ASP A 39 -1.42 -9.38 6.93
N ILE A 40 -1.41 -9.39 5.59
CA ILE A 40 -2.41 -10.07 4.79
C ILE A 40 -1.85 -11.45 4.43
N SER A 41 -2.27 -12.43 5.23
CA SER A 41 -1.82 -13.82 5.10
C SER A 41 -2.96 -14.74 4.68
N GLY A 42 -2.61 -15.85 4.05
CA GLY A 42 -3.57 -16.90 3.71
C GLY A 42 -3.78 -17.07 2.21
N ASP A 43 -4.16 -18.29 1.85
CA ASP A 43 -4.48 -18.68 0.48
C ASP A 43 -5.93 -18.27 0.18
N ALA A 44 -6.12 -17.36 -0.77
CA ALA A 44 -7.45 -16.91 -1.20
C ALA A 44 -7.85 -17.55 -2.54
N SER A 45 -7.17 -18.61 -2.97
CA SER A 45 -7.45 -19.31 -4.23
C SER A 45 -8.87 -19.88 -4.31
N SER A 46 -9.53 -20.13 -3.17
CA SER A 46 -10.95 -20.49 -3.11
C SER A 46 -11.88 -19.42 -3.70
N ALA A 47 -11.43 -18.16 -3.71
CA ALA A 47 -12.18 -17.03 -4.24
C ALA A 47 -11.82 -16.67 -5.68
N ASN A 48 -10.86 -17.36 -6.31
CA ASN A 48 -10.47 -17.12 -7.70
C ASN A 48 -11.68 -17.21 -8.64
N GLY A 49 -11.77 -16.27 -9.59
CA GLY A 49 -12.89 -16.21 -10.52
C GLY A 49 -14.13 -15.48 -9.99
N THR A 50 -14.12 -15.02 -8.74
CA THR A 50 -15.18 -14.16 -8.21
C THR A 50 -15.21 -12.86 -9.00
N SER A 51 -16.37 -12.48 -9.53
CA SER A 51 -16.54 -11.20 -10.22
C SER A 51 -16.32 -10.05 -9.24
N ILE A 52 -15.36 -9.17 -9.55
CA ILE A 52 -15.06 -7.98 -8.75
C ILE A 52 -15.35 -6.69 -9.52
N GLY A 53 -16.18 -6.78 -10.58
CA GLY A 53 -16.70 -5.62 -11.29
C GLY A 53 -16.18 -5.46 -12.72
N SER A 54 -17.01 -4.88 -13.58
CA SER A 54 -16.63 -4.47 -14.96
C SER A 54 -15.93 -5.58 -15.76
N GLY A 55 -16.35 -6.83 -15.59
CA GLY A 55 -15.79 -8.00 -16.27
C GLY A 55 -14.44 -8.51 -15.71
N LYS A 56 -13.87 -7.89 -14.68
CA LYS A 56 -12.69 -8.40 -13.96
C LYS A 56 -13.12 -9.45 -12.94
N THR A 57 -12.32 -10.50 -12.85
CA THR A 57 -12.45 -11.53 -11.81
C THR A 57 -11.24 -11.49 -10.90
N PHE A 58 -11.48 -11.68 -9.59
CA PHE A 58 -10.43 -11.79 -8.60
C PHE A 58 -9.45 -12.91 -8.92
N VAL A 59 -8.17 -12.61 -8.78
CA VAL A 59 -7.07 -13.57 -8.84
C VAL A 59 -6.22 -13.42 -7.58
N ASP A 60 -6.16 -14.46 -6.76
CA ASP A 60 -5.34 -14.48 -5.56
C ASP A 60 -3.88 -14.13 -5.90
N PRO A 61 -3.28 -13.10 -5.26
CA PRO A 61 -1.88 -12.75 -5.47
C PRO A 61 -0.92 -13.92 -5.24
N GLY A 62 -1.31 -14.91 -4.42
CA GLY A 62 -0.52 -16.14 -4.24
C GLY A 62 0.71 -15.98 -3.33
N TYR A 63 0.80 -14.88 -2.59
CA TYR A 63 1.82 -14.66 -1.57
C TYR A 63 1.26 -13.87 -0.37
N ASN A 64 1.98 -13.95 0.75
CA ASN A 64 1.73 -13.11 1.91
C ASN A 64 2.35 -11.73 1.68
N TYR A 65 1.59 -10.68 1.97
CA TYR A 65 2.04 -9.30 1.91
C TYR A 65 1.49 -8.55 3.11
N ARG A 66 1.72 -7.25 3.16
CA ARG A 66 1.16 -6.35 4.16
C ARG A 66 0.42 -5.23 3.48
N MET A 67 -0.70 -4.83 4.06
CA MET A 67 -1.45 -3.67 3.62
C MET A 67 -1.30 -2.56 4.65
N GLY A 68 -1.14 -1.32 4.21
CA GLY A 68 -1.17 -0.15 5.08
C GLY A 68 -2.48 -0.17 5.87
N THR A 69 -2.39 -0.03 7.19
CA THR A 69 -3.56 -0.02 8.07
C THR A 69 -4.52 1.11 7.70
N TYR A 70 -3.96 2.22 7.23
CA TYR A 70 -4.64 3.48 6.89
C TYR A 70 -4.18 3.98 5.52
N GLU A 71 -4.91 4.93 4.94
CA GLU A 71 -4.39 5.76 3.86
C GLU A 71 -3.17 6.58 4.33
N VAL A 72 -2.36 7.04 3.38
CA VAL A 72 -1.25 7.96 3.69
C VAL A 72 -1.83 9.30 4.14
N THR A 73 -1.41 9.81 5.28
CA THR A 73 -1.93 11.07 5.85
C THR A 73 -1.23 12.31 5.28
N ASN A 74 -1.88 13.46 5.40
CA ASN A 74 -1.28 14.76 5.08
C ASN A 74 0.02 15.05 5.86
N ASP A 75 0.15 14.62 7.12
CA ASP A 75 1.40 14.77 7.89
C ASP A 75 2.53 13.92 7.28
N GLN A 76 2.26 12.65 6.97
CA GLN A 76 3.21 11.76 6.31
C GLN A 76 3.63 12.32 4.94
N TRP A 77 2.66 12.81 4.15
CA TRP A 77 2.91 13.45 2.86
C TRP A 77 3.79 14.70 2.98
N SER A 78 3.48 15.57 3.94
CA SER A 78 4.22 16.81 4.16
C SER A 78 5.66 16.55 4.60
N LYS A 79 5.87 15.57 5.48
CA LYS A 79 7.20 15.15 5.92
C LYS A 79 8.00 14.48 4.81
N PHE A 80 7.35 13.66 3.98
CA PHE A 80 7.96 13.15 2.76
C PHE A 80 8.46 14.31 1.87
N LYS A 81 7.61 15.28 1.54
CA LYS A 81 8.01 16.43 0.70
C LYS A 81 9.13 17.26 1.34
N ALA A 82 9.15 17.37 2.67
CA ALA A 82 10.23 18.06 3.37
C ALA A 82 11.60 17.38 3.22
N GLU A 83 11.63 16.05 3.15
CA GLU A 83 12.87 15.27 2.94
C GLU A 83 13.21 15.09 1.45
N TYR A 84 12.19 14.93 0.60
CA TYR A 84 12.33 14.61 -0.82
C TYR A 84 12.53 15.86 -1.69
N GLY A 85 12.01 17.01 -1.26
CA GLY A 85 11.87 18.21 -2.07
C GLY A 85 10.60 18.19 -2.94
N ASP A 86 10.57 19.08 -3.93
CA ASP A 86 9.42 19.20 -4.83
C ASP A 86 9.23 17.91 -5.65
N VAL A 87 8.02 17.35 -5.55
CA VAL A 87 7.59 16.23 -6.40
C VAL A 87 7.30 16.80 -7.78
N THR A 88 8.05 16.36 -8.79
CA THR A 88 7.98 16.93 -10.14
C THR A 88 8.13 15.83 -11.18
N GLY A 89 7.73 16.11 -12.41
CA GLY A 89 7.92 15.22 -13.55
C GLY A 89 7.08 15.59 -14.76
N THR A 90 7.00 14.64 -15.69
CA THR A 90 6.23 14.75 -16.92
C THR A 90 5.10 13.69 -16.94
N PRO A 91 3.85 14.08 -17.19
CA PRO A 91 3.40 15.44 -17.52
C PRO A 91 3.38 16.38 -16.29
N PRO A 92 3.65 17.69 -16.45
CA PRO A 92 3.62 18.64 -15.33
C PRO A 92 2.25 18.77 -14.64
N THR A 93 1.17 18.47 -15.36
CA THR A 93 -0.22 18.49 -14.86
C THR A 93 -0.56 17.35 -13.92
N ALA A 94 0.43 16.58 -13.47
CA ALA A 94 0.29 15.51 -12.49
C ALA A 94 0.92 15.88 -11.14
N TYR A 95 1.31 17.13 -10.97
CA TYR A 95 2.08 17.65 -9.84
C TYR A 95 1.65 19.10 -9.52
N ASP A 96 0.44 19.49 -9.92
CA ASP A 96 0.04 20.91 -9.94
C ASP A 96 -1.02 21.29 -8.92
N MET A 97 -1.49 20.34 -8.11
CA MET A 97 -2.46 20.60 -7.05
C MET A 97 -1.83 20.60 -5.64
N ASN A 98 -2.61 21.15 -4.71
CA ASN A 98 -2.32 21.12 -3.29
C ASN A 98 -3.49 20.45 -2.57
N PRO A 99 -3.27 19.85 -1.39
CA PRO A 99 -4.35 19.24 -0.63
C PRO A 99 -5.45 20.26 -0.34
N TYR A 100 -6.69 19.84 -0.58
CA TYR A 100 -7.88 20.64 -0.33
C TYR A 100 -8.40 20.42 1.07
N TRP A 101 -8.46 19.15 1.49
CA TRP A 101 -8.72 18.81 2.88
C TRP A 101 -7.42 18.83 3.67
N THR A 102 -7.44 19.53 4.80
CA THR A 102 -6.29 19.77 5.65
C THR A 102 -6.51 19.19 7.03
N GLY A 103 -5.43 18.82 7.71
CA GLY A 103 -5.46 18.17 9.02
C GLY A 103 -4.38 17.09 9.04
N SER A 104 -3.70 16.91 10.16
CA SER A 104 -2.51 16.05 10.23
C SER A 104 -2.80 14.59 9.90
N SER A 105 -3.95 14.09 10.37
CA SER A 105 -4.36 12.69 10.23
C SER A 105 -5.41 12.48 9.14
N VAL A 106 -5.84 13.54 8.44
CA VAL A 106 -6.69 13.46 7.25
C VAL A 106 -5.88 12.78 6.11
N PRO A 107 -6.49 11.89 5.31
CA PRO A 107 -5.82 11.29 4.17
C PRO A 107 -5.31 12.35 3.19
N THR A 108 -4.12 12.11 2.66
CA THR A 108 -3.58 12.93 1.58
C THR A 108 -4.51 12.86 0.39
N ASN A 109 -4.76 14.02 -0.22
CA ASN A 109 -5.75 14.20 -1.27
C ASN A 109 -5.20 15.19 -2.31
N TYR A 110 -5.85 15.25 -3.48
CA TYR A 110 -5.28 15.91 -4.66
C TYR A 110 -3.87 15.38 -4.96
N VAL A 111 -3.73 14.05 -4.95
CA VAL A 111 -2.47 13.38 -5.28
C VAL A 111 -2.65 12.54 -6.53
N SER A 112 -1.76 12.73 -7.51
CA SER A 112 -1.77 11.94 -8.74
C SER A 112 -1.15 10.56 -8.52
N TRP A 113 -1.39 9.64 -9.45
CA TRP A 113 -0.73 8.34 -9.37
C TRP A 113 0.81 8.46 -9.44
N TYR A 114 1.31 9.45 -10.20
CA TYR A 114 2.76 9.65 -10.34
C TYR A 114 3.40 10.17 -9.05
N GLU A 115 2.71 11.04 -8.34
CA GLU A 115 3.13 11.54 -7.04
C GLU A 115 3.14 10.41 -6.00
N ALA A 116 2.06 9.61 -5.94
CA ALA A 116 1.99 8.44 -5.08
C ALA A 116 3.12 7.43 -5.40
N ALA A 117 3.44 7.24 -6.67
CA ALA A 117 4.57 6.42 -7.11
C ALA A 117 5.94 6.97 -6.66
N GLN A 118 6.15 8.29 -6.69
CA GLN A 118 7.38 8.91 -6.18
C GLN A 118 7.50 8.80 -4.65
N PHE A 119 6.39 8.94 -3.91
CA PHE A 119 6.35 8.67 -2.48
C PHE A 119 6.80 7.23 -2.17
N VAL A 120 6.22 6.24 -2.86
CA VAL A 120 6.61 4.83 -2.71
C VAL A 120 8.09 4.60 -3.08
N ASN A 121 8.59 5.24 -4.12
CA ASN A 121 10.00 5.17 -4.47
C ASN A 121 10.91 5.72 -3.37
N TYR A 122 10.51 6.82 -2.73
CA TYR A 122 11.19 7.36 -1.56
C TYR A 122 11.19 6.36 -0.39
N LEU A 123 10.06 5.70 -0.09
CA LEU A 123 10.02 4.68 0.96
C LEU A 123 11.06 3.58 0.72
N ASN A 124 11.13 3.06 -0.51
CA ASN A 124 12.10 2.02 -0.87
C ASN A 124 13.55 2.53 -0.81
N THR A 125 13.84 3.63 -1.49
CA THR A 125 15.22 4.11 -1.67
C THR A 125 15.82 4.70 -0.40
N SER A 126 15.01 5.33 0.47
CA SER A 126 15.45 5.81 1.79
C SER A 126 15.89 4.67 2.72
N LYS A 127 15.45 3.44 2.42
CA LYS A 127 15.83 2.20 3.13
C LYS A 127 16.89 1.37 2.40
N GLY A 128 17.35 1.84 1.23
CA GLY A 128 18.32 1.12 0.41
C GLY A 128 17.72 -0.03 -0.42
N HIS A 129 16.39 -0.09 -0.54
CA HIS A 129 15.72 -1.01 -1.47
C HIS A 129 15.64 -0.44 -2.88
N GLN A 130 15.29 -1.30 -3.83
CA GLN A 130 15.08 -0.91 -5.21
C GLN A 130 13.81 -0.06 -5.36
N ALA A 131 13.89 1.02 -6.14
CA ALA A 131 12.71 1.82 -6.47
C ALA A 131 11.64 0.91 -7.13
N ALA A 132 10.38 1.04 -6.68
CA ALA A 132 9.26 0.28 -7.21
C ALA A 132 8.96 0.68 -8.66
N TYR A 133 8.89 1.99 -8.93
CA TYR A 133 8.46 2.54 -10.20
C TYR A 133 9.61 3.18 -10.94
N LYS A 134 9.69 2.93 -12.25
CA LYS A 134 10.77 3.43 -13.08
C LYS A 134 10.50 4.85 -13.54
N PHE A 135 11.13 5.83 -12.90
CA PHE A 135 11.27 7.16 -13.48
C PHE A 135 12.64 7.29 -14.14
N THR A 136 12.65 7.76 -15.38
CA THR A 136 13.86 7.99 -16.18
C THR A 136 14.05 9.48 -16.41
N GLY A 137 15.29 9.93 -16.66
CA GLY A 137 15.61 11.36 -16.79
C GLY A 137 16.04 11.98 -15.47
N THR A 138 16.06 13.31 -15.42
CA THR A 138 16.52 14.08 -14.25
C THR A 138 15.36 14.79 -13.58
N GLN A 139 15.09 14.49 -12.30
CA GLN A 139 14.02 15.15 -11.53
C GLN A 139 14.14 16.68 -11.61
N GLY A 140 13.00 17.37 -11.76
CA GLY A 140 12.95 18.81 -12.04
C GLY A 140 13.12 19.21 -13.51
N GLU A 141 13.43 18.27 -14.41
CA GLU A 141 13.48 18.50 -15.86
C GLU A 141 12.33 17.80 -16.58
N SER A 142 11.99 18.28 -17.80
CA SER A 142 10.95 17.66 -18.63
C SER A 142 11.29 16.23 -19.09
N SER A 143 12.55 15.81 -18.93
CA SER A 143 13.00 14.45 -19.22
C SER A 143 12.57 13.45 -18.14
N TYR A 144 12.18 13.91 -16.93
CA TYR A 144 11.78 13.05 -15.82
C TYR A 144 10.39 12.48 -16.03
N ALA A 145 10.32 11.27 -16.55
CA ALA A 145 9.07 10.64 -16.95
C ALA A 145 9.00 9.18 -16.49
N LEU A 146 7.78 8.74 -16.22
CA LEU A 146 7.48 7.34 -15.93
C LEU A 146 7.76 6.47 -17.17
N SER A 147 8.38 5.33 -16.92
CA SER A 147 8.61 4.26 -17.89
C SER A 147 8.24 2.92 -17.24
N THR A 148 8.33 1.85 -18.00
CA THR A 148 8.09 0.49 -17.51
C THR A 148 9.40 -0.27 -17.37
N TRP A 149 9.41 -1.22 -16.45
CA TRP A 149 10.47 -2.21 -16.32
C TRP A 149 10.41 -3.21 -17.47
N SER A 150 11.55 -3.84 -17.76
CA SER A 150 11.55 -5.02 -18.63
C SER A 150 10.91 -6.21 -17.91
N GLU A 151 10.45 -7.22 -18.65
CA GLU A 151 9.91 -8.46 -18.05
C GLU A 151 10.90 -9.12 -17.08
N ALA A 152 12.21 -9.00 -17.31
CA ALA A 152 13.24 -9.56 -16.44
C ALA A 152 13.36 -8.83 -15.08
N GLU A 153 12.96 -7.56 -15.03
CA GLU A 153 13.01 -6.70 -13.86
C GLU A 153 11.63 -6.56 -13.18
N ALA A 154 10.55 -6.84 -13.91
CA ALA A 154 9.18 -6.70 -13.49
C ALA A 154 8.76 -7.72 -12.43
N ALA A 155 7.92 -7.30 -11.48
CA ALA A 155 7.34 -8.18 -10.46
C ALA A 155 6.53 -9.31 -11.12
N GLY A 156 6.84 -10.55 -10.76
CA GLY A 156 6.24 -11.74 -11.37
C GLY A 156 6.53 -11.94 -12.87
N GLY A 157 7.38 -11.09 -13.46
CA GLY A 157 7.62 -11.05 -14.90
C GLY A 157 6.48 -10.47 -15.73
N THR A 158 5.38 -10.04 -15.10
CA THR A 158 4.15 -9.63 -15.79
C THR A 158 3.69 -8.22 -15.42
N ASN A 159 3.95 -7.77 -14.19
CA ASN A 159 3.60 -6.42 -13.76
C ASN A 159 4.74 -5.43 -14.08
N LEU A 160 4.68 -4.84 -15.27
CA LEU A 160 5.76 -4.00 -15.81
C LEU A 160 5.92 -2.64 -15.10
N TYR A 161 5.03 -2.26 -14.18
CA TYR A 161 5.20 -1.05 -13.38
C TYR A 161 6.11 -1.25 -12.16
N ARG A 162 6.04 -2.42 -11.52
CA ARG A 162 6.74 -2.70 -10.27
C ARG A 162 8.03 -3.45 -10.51
N HIS A 163 9.14 -2.98 -9.94
CA HIS A 163 10.37 -3.76 -9.90
C HIS A 163 10.21 -4.96 -8.94
N LYS A 164 10.65 -6.15 -9.33
CA LYS A 164 10.54 -7.40 -8.55
C LYS A 164 11.22 -7.38 -7.18
N ASP A 165 12.18 -6.48 -7.00
CA ASP A 165 12.98 -6.33 -5.77
C ASP A 165 12.52 -5.12 -4.91
N ALA A 166 11.36 -4.54 -5.21
CA ALA A 166 10.77 -3.47 -4.41
C ALA A 166 10.10 -4.04 -3.15
N GLN A 167 10.25 -3.32 -2.03
CA GLN A 167 9.70 -3.69 -0.73
C GLN A 167 8.32 -3.06 -0.50
N PHE A 168 8.18 -1.78 -0.87
CA PHE A 168 6.94 -1.00 -0.74
C PHE A 168 6.37 -0.70 -2.12
N PHE A 169 5.05 -0.69 -2.26
CA PHE A 169 4.35 -0.48 -3.53
C PHE A 169 2.92 0.03 -3.32
N LEU A 170 2.33 0.63 -4.34
CA LEU A 170 0.88 0.75 -4.42
C LEU A 170 0.30 -0.65 -4.62
N PRO A 171 -0.81 -1.01 -3.96
CA PRO A 171 -1.39 -2.34 -4.11
C PRO A 171 -1.91 -2.55 -5.55
N THR A 172 -1.77 -3.76 -6.06
CA THR A 172 -2.60 -4.20 -7.18
C THR A 172 -4.04 -4.23 -6.73
N GLU A 173 -4.96 -4.21 -7.68
CA GLU A 173 -6.37 -4.31 -7.36
C GLU A 173 -6.74 -5.63 -6.67
N ASP A 174 -6.11 -6.73 -7.06
CA ASP A 174 -6.32 -8.04 -6.43
C ASP A 174 -5.73 -8.09 -5.01
N GLU A 175 -4.58 -7.43 -4.76
CA GLU A 175 -4.07 -7.22 -3.39
C GLU A 175 -5.08 -6.40 -2.57
N TRP A 176 -5.54 -5.27 -3.09
CA TRP A 176 -6.46 -4.38 -2.38
C TRP A 176 -7.80 -5.05 -2.04
N VAL A 177 -8.40 -5.77 -2.99
CA VAL A 177 -9.66 -6.51 -2.77
C VAL A 177 -9.48 -7.61 -1.74
N LYS A 178 -8.37 -8.35 -1.78
CA LYS A 178 -8.10 -9.40 -0.78
C LYS A 178 -7.98 -8.79 0.61
N ALA A 179 -7.25 -7.68 0.74
CA ALA A 179 -7.08 -7.00 2.03
C ALA A 179 -8.41 -6.47 2.58
N ALA A 180 -9.28 -5.89 1.76
CA ALA A 180 -10.56 -5.38 2.25
C ALA A 180 -11.60 -6.50 2.48
N TYR A 181 -11.86 -7.34 1.48
CA TYR A 181 -13.11 -8.10 1.43
C TYR A 181 -12.98 -9.61 1.65
N TRP A 182 -11.77 -10.17 1.69
CA TRP A 182 -11.63 -11.61 1.91
C TRP A 182 -11.85 -11.95 3.38
N ASN A 183 -12.80 -12.85 3.67
CA ASN A 183 -13.14 -13.26 5.04
C ASN A 183 -12.49 -14.59 5.46
N GLY A 184 -11.52 -15.10 4.69
CA GLY A 184 -10.95 -16.45 4.86
C GLY A 184 -11.58 -17.53 3.98
N GLU A 185 -12.74 -17.28 3.37
CA GLU A 185 -13.45 -18.24 2.52
C GLU A 185 -13.79 -17.65 1.13
N SER A 186 -14.35 -16.44 1.10
CA SER A 186 -14.82 -15.77 -0.12
C SER A 186 -14.68 -14.25 -0.04
N ILE A 187 -14.72 -13.57 -1.20
CA ILE A 187 -14.81 -12.11 -1.27
C ILE A 187 -16.22 -11.68 -0.87
N GLN A 188 -16.32 -10.87 0.18
CA GLN A 188 -17.57 -10.29 0.65
C GLN A 188 -18.00 -9.09 -0.22
N THR A 189 -19.27 -8.71 -0.13
CA THR A 189 -19.73 -7.49 -0.81
C THR A 189 -19.17 -6.24 -0.13
N TYR A 190 -19.22 -6.21 1.21
CA TYR A 190 -18.65 -5.16 2.06
C TYR A 190 -17.64 -5.77 3.04
N ALA A 191 -16.66 -4.98 3.46
CA ALA A 191 -15.55 -5.40 4.33
C ALA A 191 -15.92 -5.42 5.83
N THR A 192 -17.21 -5.35 6.16
CA THR A 192 -17.73 -5.54 7.52
C THR A 192 -17.75 -7.02 7.89
N THR A 193 -17.72 -7.35 9.19
CA THR A 193 -17.65 -8.74 9.67
C THR A 193 -18.79 -9.64 9.16
N ASN A 194 -19.96 -9.07 8.91
CA ASN A 194 -21.14 -9.79 8.41
C ASN A 194 -21.42 -9.53 6.92
N GLY A 195 -20.57 -8.75 6.24
CA GLY A 195 -20.74 -8.36 4.84
C GLY A 195 -21.92 -7.44 4.57
N SER A 196 -22.50 -6.77 5.58
CA SER A 196 -23.54 -5.76 5.39
C SER A 196 -22.96 -4.39 5.06
N VAL A 197 -23.78 -3.51 4.46
CA VAL A 197 -23.45 -2.10 4.27
C VAL A 197 -23.00 -1.50 5.61
N PRO A 198 -21.83 -0.84 5.70
CA PRO A 198 -21.38 -0.17 6.92
C PRO A 198 -22.27 1.03 7.26
N GLN A 199 -22.41 1.41 8.53
CA GLN A 199 -23.14 2.62 8.90
C GLN A 199 -22.35 3.88 8.52
N ALA A 200 -22.95 4.75 7.70
CA ALA A 200 -22.33 6.01 7.27
C ALA A 200 -22.03 6.95 8.46
N GLY A 201 -20.81 7.48 8.50
CA GLY A 201 -20.34 8.41 9.54
C GLY A 201 -20.06 7.76 10.90
N ASP A 202 -20.11 6.43 10.99
CA ASP A 202 -19.81 5.67 12.22
C ASP A 202 -18.84 4.52 11.91
N ASP A 203 -19.26 3.54 11.10
CA ASP A 203 -18.36 2.46 10.66
C ASP A 203 -17.43 2.91 9.54
N SER A 204 -17.93 3.76 8.64
CA SER A 204 -17.25 4.18 7.42
C SER A 204 -17.72 5.58 7.02
N ASN A 205 -16.85 6.40 6.42
CA ASN A 205 -17.20 7.75 5.99
C ASN A 205 -17.61 7.77 4.51
N TYR A 206 -18.91 7.91 4.25
CA TYR A 206 -19.49 7.97 2.91
C TYR A 206 -20.85 8.69 2.96
N ASP A 207 -21.54 8.84 1.82
CA ASP A 207 -22.86 9.49 1.68
C ASP A 207 -22.91 10.93 2.22
N GLU A 208 -21.79 11.65 2.14
CA GLU A 208 -21.60 12.98 2.71
C GLU A 208 -21.94 13.07 4.22
N ALA A 209 -21.91 11.94 4.95
CA ALA A 209 -22.36 11.89 6.35
C ALA A 209 -21.58 12.84 7.27
N VAL A 210 -20.28 13.03 6.99
CA VAL A 210 -19.41 13.99 7.69
C VAL A 210 -19.22 15.28 6.88
N GLY A 211 -19.35 15.21 5.55
CA GLY A 211 -19.17 16.35 4.62
C GLY A 211 -17.72 16.59 4.17
N GLU A 212 -16.76 15.85 4.72
CA GLU A 212 -15.34 15.84 4.36
C GLU A 212 -14.70 14.49 4.72
N PRO A 213 -13.51 14.15 4.20
CA PRO A 213 -12.72 13.04 4.73
C PRO A 213 -12.39 13.27 6.21
N TRP A 214 -12.43 12.22 7.01
CA TRP A 214 -12.12 12.29 8.43
C TRP A 214 -10.67 11.88 8.70
N ASP A 215 -10.24 11.98 9.95
CA ASP A 215 -8.95 11.43 10.36
C ASP A 215 -8.94 9.91 10.14
N VAL A 216 -7.86 9.38 9.58
CA VAL A 216 -7.74 7.94 9.31
C VAL A 216 -7.92 7.11 10.59
N GLY A 217 -8.60 5.97 10.47
CA GLY A 217 -8.92 5.08 11.59
C GLY A 217 -10.06 5.57 12.49
N SER A 218 -10.82 6.58 12.08
CA SER A 218 -11.99 7.05 12.83
C SER A 218 -13.17 6.07 12.79
N GLY A 219 -13.23 5.25 11.73
CA GLY A 219 -14.28 4.24 11.55
C GLY A 219 -14.01 2.91 12.26
N SER A 220 -14.81 1.91 11.88
CA SER A 220 -14.68 0.53 12.37
C SER A 220 -13.55 -0.21 11.67
N GLU A 221 -12.90 -1.13 12.39
CA GLU A 221 -11.92 -2.06 11.81
C GLU A 221 -12.60 -3.04 10.84
N GLU A 222 -12.02 -3.22 9.66
CA GLU A 222 -12.52 -4.08 8.58
C GLU A 222 -11.95 -5.51 8.66
N LEU A 223 -12.44 -6.43 7.81
CA LEU A 223 -12.20 -7.88 7.88
C LEU A 223 -10.74 -8.32 8.12
N ASN A 224 -9.75 -7.60 7.57
CA ASN A 224 -8.33 -7.97 7.70
C ASN A 224 -7.50 -6.92 8.48
N GLY A 225 -8.16 -6.16 9.36
CA GLY A 225 -7.50 -5.20 10.26
C GLY A 225 -7.14 -3.87 9.62
N THR A 226 -7.67 -3.61 8.43
CA THR A 226 -7.59 -2.30 7.76
C THR A 226 -8.71 -1.38 8.25
N PHE A 227 -8.53 -0.09 7.99
CA PHE A 227 -9.54 0.93 8.17
C PHE A 227 -9.70 1.70 6.88
N ASP A 228 -10.88 2.30 6.69
CA ASP A 228 -11.19 3.27 5.63
C ASP A 228 -10.97 2.73 4.21
N MET A 229 -11.01 1.40 3.98
CA MET A 229 -11.03 0.89 2.60
C MET A 229 -12.44 1.02 1.98
N MET A 230 -13.47 1.23 2.81
CA MET A 230 -14.81 1.62 2.38
C MET A 230 -15.06 3.11 2.70
N GLY A 231 -14.82 3.99 1.74
CA GLY A 231 -15.11 5.43 1.85
C GLY A 231 -13.88 6.26 2.19
N ASN A 232 -14.10 7.40 2.84
CA ASN A 232 -13.10 8.42 3.17
C ASN A 232 -12.48 9.08 1.92
N VAL A 233 -11.56 8.41 1.22
CA VAL A 233 -11.06 8.80 -0.11
C VAL A 233 -10.93 7.57 -1.02
N TRP A 234 -11.15 7.79 -2.32
CA TRP A 234 -10.76 6.83 -3.35
C TRP A 234 -9.26 6.55 -3.29
N GLU A 235 -8.88 5.29 -3.49
CA GLU A 235 -7.47 4.90 -3.39
C GLU A 235 -6.88 4.43 -4.72
N TRP A 236 -5.72 4.98 -5.08
CA TRP A 236 -4.97 4.56 -6.27
C TRP A 236 -4.49 3.11 -6.24
N MET A 237 -4.80 2.37 -7.30
CA MET A 237 -4.26 1.04 -7.58
C MET A 237 -3.01 1.14 -8.45
N GLU A 238 -2.08 0.20 -8.29
CA GLU A 238 -0.89 0.13 -9.11
C GLU A 238 -1.17 -0.25 -10.56
N SER A 239 -1.99 -1.29 -10.74
CA SER A 239 -2.20 -1.92 -12.04
C SER A 239 -3.03 -1.02 -12.95
N PRO A 240 -2.84 -1.11 -14.28
CA PRO A 240 -3.77 -0.46 -15.20
C PRO A 240 -5.18 -1.00 -14.96
N TYR A 241 -6.19 -0.16 -15.11
CA TYR A 241 -7.58 -0.57 -14.87
C TYR A 241 -8.04 -1.75 -15.76
N SER A 242 -7.48 -1.84 -16.96
CA SER A 242 -7.61 -2.99 -17.86
C SER A 242 -6.27 -3.71 -17.98
N ASP A 243 -6.26 -5.03 -17.82
CA ASP A 243 -5.07 -5.87 -17.56
C ASP A 243 -3.92 -5.83 -18.59
N GLU A 244 -4.05 -5.16 -19.75
CA GLU A 244 -3.10 -5.30 -20.87
C GLU A 244 -2.27 -4.05 -21.24
N ASN A 245 -2.67 -2.86 -20.79
CA ASN A 245 -2.02 -1.62 -21.26
C ASN A 245 -1.06 -1.05 -20.20
N PHE A 246 0.17 -1.55 -20.18
CA PHE A 246 1.26 -0.93 -19.42
C PHE A 246 1.82 0.27 -20.20
N GLY A 247 1.51 1.47 -19.72
CA GLY A 247 1.92 2.73 -20.32
C GLY A 247 1.84 3.87 -19.32
N ALA A 248 2.68 4.88 -19.50
CA ALA A 248 2.74 6.00 -18.58
C ALA A 248 1.38 6.70 -18.42
N GLY A 249 0.61 6.81 -19.51
CA GLY A 249 -0.71 7.45 -19.53
C GLY A 249 -1.91 6.50 -19.43
N SER A 250 -1.70 5.19 -19.18
CA SER A 250 -2.83 4.27 -19.03
C SER A 250 -3.64 4.62 -17.78
N SER A 251 -4.97 4.58 -17.86
CA SER A 251 -5.80 4.76 -16.67
C SER A 251 -5.43 3.78 -15.56
N ARG A 252 -5.51 4.26 -14.33
CA ARG A 252 -5.26 3.46 -13.13
C ARG A 252 -6.58 3.24 -12.42
N GLY A 253 -6.74 2.04 -11.86
CA GLY A 253 -7.90 1.76 -11.03
C GLY A 253 -7.87 2.63 -9.78
N ILE A 254 -9.05 3.03 -9.32
CA ILE A 254 -9.28 3.53 -7.97
C ILE A 254 -10.38 2.70 -7.32
N ARG A 255 -10.30 2.53 -5.99
CA ARG A 255 -11.21 1.67 -5.23
C ARG A 255 -11.70 2.34 -3.95
N GLY A 256 -12.78 1.78 -3.40
CA GLY A 256 -13.26 2.04 -2.04
C GLY A 256 -14.34 3.10 -1.91
N GLY A 257 -14.50 3.98 -2.90
CA GLY A 257 -15.36 5.16 -2.73
C GLY A 257 -14.68 6.25 -1.90
N GLY A 258 -15.22 7.46 -1.95
CA GLY A 258 -14.84 8.58 -1.07
C GLY A 258 -15.95 8.98 -0.11
N TYR A 259 -15.69 9.95 0.76
CA TYR A 259 -16.66 10.45 1.75
C TYR A 259 -18.00 10.93 1.15
N ALA A 260 -18.01 11.36 -0.11
CA ALA A 260 -19.22 11.81 -0.82
C ALA A 260 -19.87 10.72 -1.69
N SER A 261 -19.32 9.50 -1.68
CA SER A 261 -19.81 8.39 -2.51
C SER A 261 -20.97 7.67 -1.83
N TYR A 262 -21.94 7.18 -2.62
CA TYR A 262 -23.00 6.31 -2.12
C TYR A 262 -22.47 4.91 -1.78
N ASP A 263 -23.25 4.13 -1.01
CA ASP A 263 -22.90 2.78 -0.54
C ASP A 263 -22.49 1.82 -1.67
N GLY A 264 -23.10 1.95 -2.85
CA GLY A 264 -22.75 1.13 -4.02
C GLY A 264 -21.28 1.21 -4.44
N TYR A 265 -20.61 2.36 -4.21
CA TYR A 265 -19.19 2.56 -4.53
C TYR A 265 -18.24 1.91 -3.52
N LEU A 266 -18.77 1.48 -2.36
CA LEU A 266 -18.01 0.77 -1.32
C LEU A 266 -17.94 -0.74 -1.56
N ALA A 267 -18.67 -1.25 -2.56
CA ALA A 267 -18.76 -2.68 -2.76
C ALA A 267 -17.46 -3.24 -3.39
N SER A 268 -17.12 -4.49 -3.07
CA SER A 268 -15.98 -5.20 -3.68
C SER A 268 -16.06 -5.31 -5.21
N SER A 269 -17.27 -5.21 -5.76
CA SER A 269 -17.54 -5.20 -7.20
C SER A 269 -17.47 -3.83 -7.84
N ASP A 270 -17.36 -2.75 -7.07
CA ASP A 270 -17.26 -1.40 -7.64
C ASP A 270 -15.79 -1.06 -7.92
N ARG A 271 -15.59 -0.55 -9.13
CA ARG A 271 -14.27 -0.24 -9.69
C ARG A 271 -14.43 1.00 -10.54
N TYR A 272 -13.54 1.96 -10.34
CA TYR A 272 -13.48 3.15 -11.18
C TYR A 272 -12.07 3.33 -11.73
N ASP A 273 -11.94 4.15 -12.76
CA ASP A 273 -10.64 4.50 -13.33
C ASP A 273 -10.59 5.96 -13.71
N ILE A 274 -9.41 6.54 -13.55
CA ILE A 274 -9.12 7.91 -13.95
C ILE A 274 -7.72 7.96 -14.56
N GLY A 275 -7.46 9.02 -15.33
CA GLY A 275 -6.15 9.27 -15.91
C GLY A 275 -5.11 9.44 -14.79
N PRO A 276 -3.90 8.86 -14.93
CA PRO A 276 -2.90 8.84 -13.84
C PRO A 276 -2.38 10.23 -13.46
N ASN A 277 -2.60 11.24 -14.32
CA ASN A 277 -2.25 12.63 -14.08
C ASN A 277 -3.38 13.42 -13.39
N ASN A 278 -4.54 12.81 -13.12
CA ASN A 278 -5.63 13.53 -12.48
C ASN A 278 -5.40 13.58 -10.97
N GLU A 279 -5.72 14.73 -10.38
CA GLU A 279 -5.67 14.99 -8.95
C GLU A 279 -7.08 15.42 -8.52
N TYR A 280 -7.71 14.70 -7.59
CA TYR A 280 -9.05 15.01 -7.07
C TYR A 280 -9.04 15.14 -5.54
N TYR A 281 -9.92 15.99 -5.01
CA TYR A 281 -10.01 16.27 -3.56
C TYR A 281 -10.42 15.04 -2.72
N ASP A 282 -10.99 14.02 -3.35
CA ASP A 282 -11.45 12.78 -2.73
C ASP A 282 -10.63 11.57 -3.20
N THR A 283 -9.44 11.77 -3.77
CA THR A 283 -8.54 10.70 -4.20
C THR A 283 -7.20 10.78 -3.49
N GLY A 284 -6.85 9.70 -2.80
CA GLY A 284 -5.57 9.47 -2.12
C GLY A 284 -5.02 8.08 -2.46
N PHE A 285 -4.28 7.49 -1.51
CA PHE A 285 -3.72 6.15 -1.68
C PHE A 285 -3.28 5.54 -0.35
N ARG A 286 -3.12 4.22 -0.34
CA ARG A 286 -2.39 3.48 0.70
C ARG A 286 -1.24 2.69 0.12
N VAL A 287 -0.36 2.20 0.99
CA VAL A 287 0.87 1.49 0.62
C VAL A 287 0.74 0.02 1.04
N ALA A 288 1.12 -0.89 0.15
CA ALA A 288 1.37 -2.28 0.47
C ALA A 288 2.87 -2.57 0.53
N SER A 289 3.25 -3.65 1.20
CA SER A 289 4.64 -4.10 1.26
C SER A 289 4.77 -5.61 1.29
N VAL A 290 5.93 -6.12 0.90
CA VAL A 290 6.31 -7.52 1.14
C VAL A 290 7.10 -7.63 2.44
N PRO A 291 6.82 -8.63 3.30
CA PRO A 291 7.69 -8.94 4.43
C PRO A 291 9.12 -9.23 3.97
N GLU A 292 10.13 -8.72 4.68
CA GLU A 292 11.52 -9.10 4.38
C GLU A 292 11.66 -10.63 4.48
N PRO A 293 12.34 -11.29 3.51
CA PRO A 293 12.70 -12.68 3.65
C PRO A 293 13.52 -12.85 4.94
N ALA A 294 13.05 -13.72 5.84
CA ALA A 294 13.71 -14.02 7.12
C ALA A 294 15.19 -14.46 6.97
N THR A 295 15.64 -14.74 5.75
CA THR A 295 17.02 -15.04 5.37
C THR A 295 18.02 -13.92 5.70
N MET A 296 17.62 -12.64 5.68
CA MET A 296 18.53 -11.55 6.06
C MET A 296 18.85 -11.54 7.56
N ALA A 297 17.88 -11.93 8.41
CA ALA A 297 18.12 -12.14 9.84
C ALA A 297 19.08 -13.32 10.11
N LEU A 298 19.07 -14.35 9.26
CA LEU A 298 19.99 -15.50 9.34
C LEU A 298 21.43 -15.14 8.94
N LEU A 299 21.64 -14.23 7.99
CA LEU A 299 22.99 -13.77 7.60
C LEU A 299 23.67 -12.95 8.71
N GLY A 300 22.90 -12.14 9.46
CA GLY A 300 23.39 -11.45 10.66
C GLY A 300 23.90 -12.41 11.75
N LEU A 301 23.23 -13.56 11.92
CA LEU A 301 23.66 -14.61 12.85
C LEU A 301 24.89 -15.37 12.32
N GLY A 302 24.97 -15.66 11.02
CA GLY A 302 26.11 -16.33 10.40
C GLY A 302 27.44 -15.56 10.55
N GLY A 303 27.39 -14.22 10.46
CA GLY A 303 28.56 -13.35 10.67
C GLY A 303 29.10 -13.36 12.10
N LEU A 304 28.24 -13.56 13.11
CA LEU A 304 28.63 -13.65 14.52
C LEU A 304 29.34 -14.98 14.84
N PHE A 305 29.02 -16.07 14.14
CA PHE A 305 29.67 -17.37 14.33
C PHE A 305 31.03 -17.49 13.62
N ILE A 306 31.27 -16.75 12.55
CA ILE A 306 32.55 -16.77 11.82
C ILE A 306 33.65 -15.99 12.57
N ARG A 307 33.29 -15.02 13.42
CA ARG A 307 34.29 -14.21 14.16
C ARG A 307 34.92 -14.90 15.38
N ARG A 308 34.49 -16.12 15.74
CA ARG A 308 35.01 -16.85 16.92
C ARG A 308 36.02 -17.98 16.67
N ARG A 309 36.60 -18.09 15.46
CA ARG A 309 37.72 -19.02 15.20
C ARG A 309 38.99 -18.31 14.77
N ARG A 310 39.63 -17.58 15.71
CA ARG A 310 41.09 -17.34 15.73
C ARG A 310 41.55 -17.08 17.17
N THR A 311 41.93 -18.14 17.87
CA THR A 311 42.97 -18.20 18.90
C THR A 311 43.45 -19.64 18.98
#